data_AF-A0A2D7JUD6-F1
#
_entry.id   AF-A0A2D7JUD6-F1
#
_cell.length_a   1.000
_cell.length_b   1.000
_cell.length_c   1.000
_cell.angle_alpha   90.00
_cell.angle_beta   90.00
_cell.angle_gamma   90.00
#
_symmetry.space_group_name_H-M   'P 1'
#
loop_
_entity.id
_entity.type
_entity.pdbx_description
1 polymer ?
#
loop_
_entity_poly.entity_id
_entity_poly.type
_entity_poly.pdbx_seq_one_letter_code
_entity_poly.pdbx_strand_id
1 'polypeptide(L)'
;MMGIEMTITGVIVMFSLGSFIGHVGPRLPALYMTRARGFNVRFPAHPHPIPLSPYLTQRVLHLRSFYWSSMILASITLLFGAASLKWGSAPFGFGLWVATSWMVLSRVQSAVGGRGPPWTKEMAIGLQLVMNRASSSGACCVDATPVWFSNRIACESCDEVLDPRPRPDLGRPRSDGRIMGMLRMLISDGYPLAAPPDEDSTSEE
;
A
#
# COMPACT_ATOMS: atom_id res chain seq x y z
N MET A 1 -27.67 -24.89 29.27
CA MET A 1 -26.86 -23.76 28.79
C MET A 1 -27.85 -22.73 28.27
N MET A 2 -28.16 -21.69 29.07
CA MET A 2 -29.12 -20.65 28.70
C MET A 2 -28.57 -19.89 27.50
N GLY A 3 -29.20 -20.07 26.33
CA GLY A 3 -28.96 -19.20 25.18
C GLY A 3 -29.49 -17.82 25.54
N ILE A 4 -28.59 -16.85 25.73
CA ILE A 4 -28.98 -15.45 25.68
C ILE A 4 -29.52 -15.23 24.28
N GLU A 5 -30.81 -14.95 24.13
CA GLU A 5 -31.39 -14.57 22.84
C GLU A 5 -30.71 -13.28 22.39
N MET A 6 -29.76 -13.40 21.46
CA MET A 6 -29.16 -12.23 20.84
C MET A 6 -30.21 -11.57 19.96
N THR A 7 -30.48 -10.30 20.24
CA THR A 7 -31.29 -9.47 19.37
C THR A 7 -30.60 -9.32 18.01
N ILE A 8 -31.38 -9.07 16.95
CA ILE A 8 -30.86 -8.80 15.61
C ILE A 8 -29.82 -7.65 15.64
N THR A 9 -30.08 -6.62 16.44
CA THR A 9 -29.14 -5.52 16.67
C THR A 9 -27.81 -6.01 17.24
N GLY A 10 -27.84 -6.90 18.24
CA GLY A 10 -26.63 -7.49 18.81
C GLY A 10 -25.83 -8.30 17.79
N VAL A 11 -26.52 -9.06 16.93
CA VAL A 11 -25.88 -9.81 15.83
C VAL A 11 -25.18 -8.86 14.86
N ILE A 12 -25.85 -7.80 14.42
CA ILE A 12 -25.30 -6.82 13.47
C ILE A 12 -24.09 -6.12 14.06
N VAL A 13 -24.16 -5.69 15.33
CA VAL A 13 -23.05 -5.00 16.00
C VAL A 13 -21.84 -5.92 16.12
N MET A 14 -22.03 -7.17 16.58
CA MET A 14 -20.94 -8.12 16.75
C MET A 14 -20.30 -8.51 15.42
N PHE A 15 -21.11 -8.75 14.38
CA PHE A 15 -20.62 -9.00 13.03
C PHE A 15 -19.84 -7.82 12.46
N SER A 16 -20.34 -6.60 12.63
CA SER A 16 -19.67 -5.38 12.14
C SER A 16 -18.35 -5.14 12.85
N LEU A 17 -18.30 -5.36 14.17
CA LEU A 17 -17.08 -5.25 14.96
C LEU A 17 -16.04 -6.29 14.53
N GLY A 18 -16.44 -7.55 14.37
CA GLY A 18 -15.57 -8.61 13.85
C GLY A 18 -15.04 -8.28 12.46
N SER A 19 -15.92 -7.86 11.55
CA SER A 19 -15.55 -7.47 10.19
C SER A 19 -14.57 -6.29 10.16
N PHE A 20 -14.79 -5.28 11.00
CA PHE A 20 -13.89 -4.14 11.11
C PHE A 20 -12.50 -4.56 11.58
N ILE A 21 -12.41 -5.38 12.63
CA ILE A 21 -11.13 -5.89 13.14
C ILE A 21 -10.45 -6.78 12.09
N GLY A 22 -11.18 -7.63 11.38
CA GLY A 22 -10.63 -8.50 10.34
C GLY A 22 -10.16 -7.74 9.12
N HIS A 23 -10.79 -6.60 8.82
CA HIS A 23 -10.37 -5.73 7.74
C HIS A 23 -9.14 -4.87 8.12
N VAL A 24 -9.14 -4.26 9.31
CA VAL A 24 -8.09 -3.31 9.72
C VAL A 24 -6.88 -4.00 10.33
N GLY A 25 -7.10 -5.02 11.17
CA GLY A 25 -6.08 -5.71 11.96
C GLY A 25 -4.89 -6.21 11.13
N PRO A 26 -5.11 -6.99 10.05
CA PRO A 26 -4.02 -7.44 9.20
C PRO A 26 -3.21 -6.32 8.55
N ARG A 27 -3.84 -5.15 8.32
CA ARG A 27 -3.24 -3.99 7.64
C ARG A 27 -2.49 -3.05 8.58
N LEU A 28 -2.49 -3.30 9.90
CA LEU A 28 -1.85 -2.42 10.89
C LEU A 28 -0.38 -2.08 10.60
N PRO A 29 0.50 -3.00 10.13
CA PRO A 29 1.88 -2.67 9.80
C PRO A 29 1.96 -1.57 8.73
N ALA A 30 1.19 -1.71 7.65
CA ALA A 30 1.14 -0.73 6.56
C ALA A 30 0.46 0.58 6.98
N LEU A 31 -0.50 0.54 7.91
CA LEU A 31 -1.23 1.72 8.38
C LEU A 31 -0.41 2.59 9.33
N TYR A 32 0.24 1.98 10.32
CA TYR A 32 0.90 2.69 11.42
C TYR A 32 2.41 2.84 11.23
N MET A 33 3.14 1.75 10.91
CA MET A 33 4.60 1.79 10.88
C MET A 33 5.11 2.75 9.80
N THR A 34 4.41 2.80 8.67
CA THR A 34 4.79 3.64 7.53
C THR A 34 4.61 5.14 7.82
N ARG A 35 3.68 5.49 8.72
CA ARG A 35 3.30 6.88 9.03
C ARG A 35 3.94 7.41 10.31
N ALA A 36 4.81 6.63 10.96
CA ALA A 36 5.58 7.08 12.10
C ALA A 36 6.54 8.23 11.69
N ARG A 37 6.73 9.21 12.58
CA ARG A 37 7.57 10.39 12.32
C ARG A 37 9.00 9.99 11.91
N GLY A 38 9.59 9.02 12.60
CA GLY A 38 10.95 8.54 12.31
C GLY A 38 11.12 7.94 10.91
N PHE A 39 10.04 7.46 10.30
CA PHE A 39 10.09 6.83 8.98
C PHE A 39 10.00 7.84 7.83
N ASN A 40 9.64 9.11 8.10
CA ASN A 40 9.39 10.14 7.08
C ASN A 40 10.38 11.31 7.10
N VAL A 41 11.43 11.26 7.93
CA VAL A 41 12.40 12.36 8.11
C VAL A 41 13.06 12.81 6.80
N ARG A 42 13.28 11.88 5.87
CA ARG A 42 14.00 12.11 4.60
C ARG A 42 13.09 12.39 3.41
N PHE A 43 11.78 12.40 3.60
CA PHE A 43 10.82 12.60 2.51
C PHE A 43 10.16 13.96 2.64
N PRO A 44 10.00 14.71 1.53
CA PRO A 44 9.24 15.95 1.55
C PRO A 44 7.78 15.68 1.96
N ALA A 45 7.04 16.71 2.39
CA ALA A 45 5.62 16.56 2.69
C ALA A 45 4.79 16.36 1.41
N HIS A 46 3.75 15.51 1.44
CA HIS A 46 2.85 15.35 0.30
C HIS A 46 2.15 16.70 0.02
N PRO A 47 2.00 17.17 -1.24
CA PRO A 47 2.07 16.43 -2.51
C PRO A 47 3.42 16.44 -3.26
N HIS A 48 4.43 17.15 -2.75
CA HIS A 48 5.69 17.41 -3.47
C HIS A 48 6.33 16.14 -4.08
N PRO A 49 7.00 16.27 -5.26
CA PRO A 49 7.75 15.19 -5.87
C PRO A 49 8.85 14.69 -4.94
N ILE A 50 9.30 13.46 -5.14
CA ILE A 50 10.32 12.83 -4.29
C ILE A 50 11.59 12.63 -5.11
N PRO A 51 12.73 13.20 -4.72
CA PRO A 51 13.99 12.92 -5.41
C PRO A 51 14.32 11.43 -5.30
N LEU A 52 14.71 10.84 -6.43
CA LEU A 52 15.16 9.45 -6.44
C LEU A 52 16.45 9.35 -5.61
N SER A 53 16.44 8.43 -4.66
CA SER A 53 17.55 8.22 -3.74
C SER A 53 17.56 6.77 -3.25
N PRO A 54 18.69 6.28 -2.71
CA PRO A 54 18.74 4.94 -2.14
C PRO A 54 17.72 4.75 -0.99
N TYR A 55 17.37 5.83 -0.29
CA TYR A 55 16.36 5.83 0.77
C TYR A 55 14.94 5.61 0.23
N LEU A 56 14.63 6.13 -0.96
CA LEU A 56 13.37 5.85 -1.64
C LEU A 56 13.29 4.38 -2.06
N THR A 57 14.35 3.83 -2.64
CA THR A 57 14.43 2.40 -2.99
C THR A 57 14.23 1.51 -1.76
N GLN A 58 14.94 1.83 -0.66
CA GLN A 58 14.77 1.16 0.62
C GLN A 58 13.31 1.26 1.13
N ARG A 59 12.67 2.42 0.98
CA ARG A 59 11.28 2.65 1.39
C ARG A 59 10.30 1.77 0.62
N VAL A 60 10.47 1.62 -0.69
CA VAL A 60 9.64 0.71 -1.50
C VAL A 60 9.78 -0.73 -1.02
N LEU A 61 11.00 -1.18 -0.73
CA LEU A 61 11.24 -2.55 -0.23
C LEU A 61 10.65 -2.78 1.17
N HIS A 62 10.73 -1.79 2.07
CA HIS A 62 10.08 -1.86 3.38
C HIS A 62 8.56 -1.94 3.27
N LEU A 63 7.95 -1.12 2.41
CA LEU A 63 6.51 -1.15 2.17
C LEU A 63 6.06 -2.48 1.57
N ARG A 64 6.85 -3.05 0.66
CA ARG A 64 6.65 -4.43 0.17
C ARG A 64 6.69 -5.43 1.32
N SER A 65 7.66 -5.32 2.23
CA SER A 65 7.76 -6.21 3.39
C SER A 65 6.52 -6.11 4.30
N PHE A 66 6.07 -4.89 4.62
CA PHE A 66 4.86 -4.68 5.42
C PHE A 66 3.58 -5.16 4.72
N TYR A 67 3.53 -5.01 3.39
CA TYR A 67 2.44 -5.53 2.58
C TYR A 67 2.35 -7.06 2.73
N TRP A 68 3.46 -7.79 2.72
CA TRP A 68 3.44 -9.24 2.89
C TRP A 68 3.34 -9.71 4.34
N SER A 69 3.87 -8.96 5.31
CA SER A 69 3.72 -9.27 6.73
C SER A 69 2.26 -9.25 7.18
N SER A 70 1.39 -8.53 6.46
CA SER A 70 -0.06 -8.55 6.70
C SER A 70 -0.67 -9.96 6.59
N MET A 71 -0.08 -10.87 5.81
CA MET A 71 -0.50 -12.28 5.73
C MET A 71 -0.31 -13.01 7.06
N ILE A 72 0.74 -12.68 7.82
CA ILE A 72 1.00 -13.28 9.14
C ILE A 72 -0.11 -12.85 10.12
N LEU A 73 -0.42 -11.56 10.16
CA LEU A 73 -1.50 -11.05 11.00
C LEU A 73 -2.88 -11.53 10.53
N ALA A 74 -3.07 -11.74 9.22
CA ALA A 74 -4.27 -12.36 8.67
C ALA A 74 -4.43 -13.80 9.18
N SER A 75 -3.36 -14.60 9.21
CA SER A 75 -3.40 -15.94 9.78
C SER A 75 -3.81 -15.93 11.27
N ILE A 76 -3.26 -15.00 12.06
CA ILE A 76 -3.64 -14.85 13.47
C ILE A 76 -5.12 -14.50 13.60
N THR A 77 -5.60 -13.52 12.85
CA THR A 77 -7.00 -13.08 12.89
C THR A 77 -7.97 -14.17 12.40
N LEU A 78 -7.59 -14.99 11.41
CA LEU A 78 -8.36 -16.17 10.99
C LEU A 78 -8.45 -17.23 12.08
N LEU A 79 -7.35 -17.52 12.79
CA LEU A 79 -7.34 -18.46 13.92
C LEU A 79 -8.27 -17.97 15.04
N PHE A 80 -8.21 -16.69 15.38
CA PHE A 80 -9.14 -16.09 16.34
C PHE A 80 -10.60 -16.14 15.85
N GLY A 81 -10.84 -15.91 14.56
CA GLY A 81 -12.18 -16.03 13.96
C GLY A 81 -12.73 -17.45 14.09
N ALA A 82 -11.93 -18.45 13.74
CA ALA A 82 -12.29 -19.86 13.88
C ALA A 82 -12.53 -20.27 15.33
N ALA A 83 -11.68 -19.80 16.26
CA ALA A 83 -11.87 -20.03 17.69
C ALA A 83 -13.18 -19.38 18.20
N SER A 84 -13.48 -18.16 17.76
CA SER A 84 -14.71 -17.46 18.14
C SER A 84 -15.96 -18.15 17.59
N LEU A 85 -15.91 -18.70 16.38
CA LEU A 85 -16.99 -19.51 15.81
C LEU A 85 -17.26 -20.78 16.64
N LYS A 86 -16.22 -21.42 17.17
CA LYS A 86 -16.33 -22.69 17.90
C LYS A 86 -16.69 -22.51 19.39
N TRP A 87 -16.14 -21.49 20.04
CA TRP A 87 -16.22 -21.34 21.50
C TRP A 87 -16.74 -19.98 21.96
N GLY A 88 -16.96 -19.03 21.05
CA GLY A 88 -17.30 -17.64 21.38
C GLY A 88 -18.56 -17.14 20.70
N SER A 89 -18.52 -15.87 20.27
CA SER A 89 -19.62 -15.24 19.56
C SER A 89 -19.53 -15.58 18.07
N ALA A 90 -20.44 -16.45 17.62
CA ALA A 90 -20.56 -16.81 16.21
C ALA A 90 -20.66 -15.58 15.26
N PRO A 91 -21.49 -14.55 15.50
CA PRO A 91 -21.55 -13.41 14.58
C PRO A 91 -20.25 -12.61 14.52
N PHE A 92 -19.58 -12.42 15.66
CA PHE A 92 -18.26 -11.77 15.70
C PHE A 92 -17.21 -12.59 14.95
N GLY A 93 -17.11 -13.89 15.25
CA GLY A 93 -16.18 -14.80 14.60
C GLY A 93 -16.38 -14.86 13.09
N PHE A 94 -17.64 -14.88 12.65
CA PHE A 94 -17.98 -14.89 11.23
C PHE A 94 -17.55 -13.59 10.53
N GLY A 95 -17.83 -12.42 11.12
CA GLY A 95 -17.38 -11.14 10.57
C GLY A 95 -15.86 -11.07 10.45
N LEU A 96 -15.15 -11.47 11.50
CA LEU A 96 -13.68 -11.53 11.52
C LEU A 96 -13.14 -12.44 10.40
N TRP A 97 -13.74 -13.62 10.25
CA TRP A 97 -13.31 -14.63 9.29
C TRP A 97 -13.57 -14.19 7.84
N VAL A 98 -14.75 -13.67 7.52
CA VAL A 98 -15.10 -13.20 6.16
C VAL A 98 -14.20 -12.03 5.73
N ALA A 99 -14.08 -11.00 6.56
CA ALA A 99 -13.29 -9.81 6.22
C ALA A 99 -11.80 -10.13 6.04
N THR A 100 -11.25 -11.01 6.89
CA THR A 100 -9.85 -11.43 6.80
C THR A 100 -9.62 -12.33 5.59
N SER A 101 -10.49 -13.32 5.36
CA SER A 101 -10.40 -14.22 4.21
C SER A 101 -10.45 -13.47 2.89
N TRP A 102 -11.27 -12.41 2.78
CA TRP A 102 -11.30 -11.55 1.59
C TRP A 102 -9.93 -10.90 1.31
N MET A 103 -9.27 -10.42 2.36
CA MET A 103 -7.92 -9.86 2.23
C MET A 103 -6.91 -10.93 1.82
N VAL A 104 -6.93 -12.11 2.45
CA VAL A 104 -6.03 -13.22 2.09
C VAL A 104 -6.22 -13.61 0.62
N LEU A 105 -7.47 -13.75 0.17
CA LEU A 105 -7.79 -14.09 -1.21
C LEU A 105 -7.24 -13.04 -2.19
N SER A 106 -7.42 -11.74 -1.91
CA SER A 106 -6.92 -10.68 -2.79
C SER A 106 -5.40 -10.69 -2.89
N ARG A 107 -4.68 -11.01 -1.80
CA ARG A 107 -3.23 -11.15 -1.80
C ARG A 107 -2.73 -12.40 -2.52
N VAL A 108 -3.44 -13.53 -2.36
CA VAL A 108 -3.11 -14.76 -3.09
C VAL A 108 -3.36 -14.60 -4.59
N GLN A 109 -4.48 -13.99 -4.99
CA GLN A 109 -4.74 -13.66 -6.40
C GLN A 109 -3.63 -12.78 -6.97
N SER A 110 -3.18 -11.76 -6.23
CA SER A 110 -2.03 -10.92 -6.60
C SER A 110 -0.72 -11.71 -6.81
N ALA A 111 -0.55 -12.83 -6.10
CA ALA A 111 0.63 -13.70 -6.24
C ALA A 111 0.56 -14.66 -7.45
N VAL A 112 -0.64 -15.00 -7.94
CA VAL A 112 -0.88 -16.05 -8.96
C VAL A 112 -1.23 -15.45 -10.34
N GLY A 113 -1.15 -14.13 -10.51
CA GLY A 113 -1.34 -13.47 -11.81
C GLY A 113 -2.45 -12.41 -11.86
N GLY A 114 -3.07 -12.09 -10.73
CA GLY A 114 -3.89 -10.89 -10.59
C GLY A 114 -3.06 -9.59 -10.61
N ARG A 115 -3.70 -8.46 -10.29
CA ARG A 115 -3.00 -7.18 -10.13
C ARG A 115 -1.89 -7.33 -9.07
N GLY A 116 -0.64 -7.12 -9.50
CA GLY A 116 0.53 -7.25 -8.61
C GLY A 116 0.52 -6.21 -7.49
N PRO A 117 1.27 -6.44 -6.40
CA PRO A 117 1.26 -5.57 -5.23
C PRO A 117 1.75 -4.14 -5.58
N PRO A 118 1.29 -3.10 -4.87
CA PRO A 118 1.63 -1.71 -5.18
C PRO A 118 3.12 -1.39 -5.02
N TRP A 119 3.85 -2.15 -4.20
CA TRP A 119 5.30 -2.04 -4.05
C TRP A 119 5.96 -3.36 -4.44
N THR A 120 6.76 -3.32 -5.50
CA THR A 120 7.41 -4.51 -6.06
C THR A 120 8.94 -4.39 -6.01
N LYS A 121 9.65 -5.49 -6.27
CA LYS A 121 11.12 -5.52 -6.27
C LYS A 121 11.63 -4.93 -7.59
N GLU A 122 10.91 -5.24 -8.65
CA GLU A 122 11.00 -4.70 -10.00
C GLU A 122 10.86 -3.18 -9.96
N MET A 123 9.98 -2.66 -9.11
CA MET A 123 9.86 -1.23 -8.85
C MET A 123 11.16 -0.63 -8.32
N ALA A 124 11.68 -1.21 -7.24
CA ALA A 124 12.93 -0.78 -6.61
C ALA A 124 14.14 -0.88 -7.58
N ILE A 125 14.23 -1.95 -8.36
CA ILE A 125 15.27 -2.11 -9.40
C ILE A 125 15.12 -1.02 -10.46
N GLY A 126 13.90 -0.78 -10.96
CA GLY A 126 13.67 0.26 -11.96
C GLY A 126 14.07 1.66 -11.47
N LEU A 127 13.77 1.99 -10.21
CA LEU A 127 14.24 3.25 -9.61
C LEU A 127 15.76 3.35 -9.59
N GLN A 128 16.45 2.25 -9.24
CA GLN A 128 17.91 2.22 -9.25
C GLN A 128 18.49 2.35 -10.67
N LEU A 129 17.85 1.75 -11.66
CA LEU A 129 18.26 1.87 -13.07
C LEU A 129 18.13 3.32 -13.56
N VAL A 130 17.04 4.01 -13.22
CA VAL A 130 16.86 5.43 -13.55
C VAL A 130 17.95 6.29 -12.90
N MET A 131 18.25 6.05 -11.62
CA MET A 131 19.34 6.75 -10.93
C MET A 131 20.70 6.49 -11.57
N ASN A 132 21.01 5.22 -11.88
CA ASN A 132 22.28 4.86 -12.52
C ASN A 132 22.41 5.53 -13.89
N ARG A 133 21.33 5.56 -14.69
CA ARG A 133 21.31 6.24 -15.99
C ARG A 133 21.58 7.74 -15.83
N ALA A 134 20.90 8.41 -14.89
CA ALA A 134 21.08 9.84 -14.62
C ALA A 134 22.52 10.21 -14.18
N SER A 135 23.25 9.29 -13.53
CA SER A 135 24.64 9.51 -13.12
C SER A 135 25.69 9.04 -14.14
N SER A 136 25.26 8.59 -15.32
CA SER A 136 26.12 8.02 -16.36
C SER A 136 26.13 8.89 -17.62
N SER A 137 26.92 8.51 -18.63
CA SER A 137 26.88 9.15 -19.96
C SER A 137 25.53 9.06 -20.67
N GLY A 138 24.60 8.21 -20.20
CA GLY A 138 23.24 8.09 -20.72
C GLY A 138 22.21 9.03 -20.06
N ALA A 139 22.67 10.04 -19.31
CA ALA A 139 21.82 11.05 -18.69
C ALA A 139 21.05 11.88 -19.74
N CYS A 140 19.85 12.35 -19.36
CA CYS A 140 18.99 13.16 -20.23
C CYS A 140 19.53 14.60 -20.43
N CYS A 141 20.27 15.13 -19.45
CA CYS A 141 20.85 16.48 -19.49
C CYS A 141 22.10 16.54 -18.59
N VAL A 142 22.79 17.68 -18.59
CA VAL A 142 24.05 17.89 -17.85
C VAL A 142 23.87 17.75 -16.33
N ASP A 143 22.74 18.20 -15.80
CA ASP A 143 22.40 18.12 -14.37
C ASP A 143 21.13 17.29 -14.17
N ALA A 144 21.20 16.00 -14.47
CA ALA A 144 20.05 15.10 -14.42
C ALA A 144 19.62 14.82 -12.97
N THR A 145 18.48 15.39 -12.57
CA THR A 145 17.90 15.29 -11.23
C THR A 145 16.57 14.52 -11.27
N PRO A 146 16.61 13.17 -11.23
CA PRO A 146 15.39 12.37 -11.33
C PRO A 146 14.50 12.52 -10.09
N VAL A 147 13.23 12.85 -10.31
CA VAL A 147 12.22 13.00 -9.25
C VAL A 147 10.95 12.20 -9.58
N TRP A 148 10.32 11.64 -8.55
CA TRP A 148 9.08 10.88 -8.68
C TRP A 148 7.87 11.75 -8.38
N PHE A 149 7.19 12.16 -9.45
CA PHE A 149 5.89 12.83 -9.40
C PHE A 149 4.78 11.84 -9.03
N SER A 150 3.53 12.30 -8.95
CA SER A 150 2.39 11.42 -8.66
C SER A 150 2.10 10.42 -9.78
N ASN A 151 2.29 10.83 -11.04
CA ASN A 151 1.95 10.05 -12.24
C ASN A 151 3.16 9.47 -12.98
N ARG A 152 4.35 10.05 -12.85
CA ARG A 152 5.56 9.65 -13.60
C ARG A 152 6.84 9.92 -12.81
N ILE A 153 7.94 9.39 -13.31
CA ILE A 153 9.31 9.79 -12.93
C ILE A 153 9.85 10.63 -14.08
N ALA A 154 10.30 11.84 -13.77
CA ALA A 154 10.88 12.75 -14.76
C ALA A 154 12.08 13.50 -14.17
N CYS A 155 12.90 14.08 -15.05
CA CYS A 155 14.02 14.92 -14.64
C CYS A 155 13.50 16.31 -14.22
N GLU A 156 13.88 16.82 -13.05
CA GLU A 156 13.47 18.16 -12.62
C GLU A 156 14.12 19.26 -13.46
N SER A 157 15.32 19.02 -14.00
CA SER A 157 16.08 20.01 -14.78
C SER A 157 15.63 20.17 -16.24
N CYS A 158 15.15 19.11 -16.90
CA CYS A 158 14.75 19.15 -18.32
C CYS A 158 13.34 18.60 -18.61
N ASP A 159 12.58 18.19 -17.58
CA ASP A 159 11.23 17.60 -17.64
C ASP A 159 11.08 16.33 -18.51
N GLU A 160 12.20 15.77 -18.98
CA GLU A 160 12.22 14.51 -19.72
C GLU A 160 11.61 13.37 -18.89
N VAL A 161 10.67 12.63 -19.48
CA VAL A 161 10.02 11.48 -18.83
C VAL A 161 10.98 10.30 -18.84
N LEU A 162 11.50 9.96 -17.66
CA LEU A 162 12.45 8.87 -17.51
C LEU A 162 11.77 7.52 -17.36
N ASP A 163 10.58 7.51 -16.75
CA ASP A 163 9.78 6.30 -16.52
C ASP A 163 8.30 6.68 -16.24
N PRO A 164 7.32 6.11 -16.97
CA PRO A 164 5.91 6.50 -16.88
C PRO A 164 5.20 5.94 -15.63
N ARG A 165 5.88 5.22 -14.73
CA ARG A 165 5.21 4.56 -13.60
C ARG A 165 4.63 5.55 -12.58
N PRO A 166 3.34 5.42 -12.23
CA PRO A 166 2.73 6.25 -11.22
C PRO A 166 3.20 5.86 -9.82
N ARG A 167 3.25 6.85 -8.93
CA ARG A 167 3.78 6.69 -7.58
C ARG A 167 2.73 6.04 -6.67
N PRO A 168 3.01 4.86 -6.07
CA PRO A 168 2.13 4.28 -5.07
C PRO A 168 2.12 5.16 -3.80
N ASP A 169 1.21 4.89 -2.85
CA ASP A 169 1.33 5.53 -1.54
C ASP A 169 2.72 5.18 -0.96
N LEU A 170 3.38 6.14 -0.33
CA LEU A 170 4.65 5.87 0.33
C LEU A 170 4.51 6.02 1.84
N GLY A 171 3.29 6.10 2.39
CA GLY A 171 3.04 6.31 3.81
C GLY A 171 3.51 7.68 4.31
N ARG A 172 3.56 8.67 3.40
CA ARG A 172 3.95 10.05 3.73
C ARG A 172 2.84 10.73 4.53
N PRO A 173 3.18 11.60 5.50
CA PRO A 173 2.20 12.46 6.13
C PRO A 173 1.59 13.37 5.06
N ARG A 174 0.27 13.50 5.10
CA ARG A 174 -0.54 14.31 4.19
C ARG A 174 -1.15 15.48 4.95
N SER A 175 -1.49 16.54 4.22
CA SER A 175 -2.15 17.73 4.76
C SER A 175 -3.61 17.48 5.19
N ASP A 176 -4.27 16.46 4.63
CA ASP A 176 -5.65 16.04 4.95
C ASP A 176 -5.77 15.30 6.30
N GLY A 177 -4.65 15.13 7.02
CA GLY A 177 -4.63 14.56 8.37
C GLY A 177 -4.45 13.04 8.42
N ARG A 178 -4.11 12.54 9.60
CA ARG A 178 -3.73 11.12 9.80
C ARG A 178 -4.88 10.15 9.51
N ILE A 179 -6.09 10.48 9.94
CA ILE A 179 -7.27 9.62 9.81
C ILE A 179 -7.65 9.46 8.34
N MET A 180 -7.71 10.57 7.60
CA MET A 180 -8.03 10.53 6.17
C MET A 180 -6.98 9.76 5.36
N GLY A 181 -5.69 9.92 5.71
CA GLY A 181 -4.62 9.12 5.13
C GLY A 181 -4.74 7.61 5.41
N MET A 182 -5.18 7.21 6.61
CA MET A 182 -5.45 5.80 6.93
C MET A 182 -6.64 5.25 6.16
N LEU A 183 -7.75 6.01 6.07
CA LEU A 183 -8.92 5.59 5.32
C LEU A 183 -8.61 5.40 3.84
N ARG A 184 -7.89 6.35 3.23
CA ARG A 184 -7.44 6.25 1.84
C ARG A 184 -6.56 5.02 1.63
N MET A 185 -5.69 4.71 2.58
CA MET A 185 -4.86 3.50 2.53
C MET A 185 -5.67 2.21 2.65
N LEU A 186 -6.74 2.19 3.45
CA LEU A 186 -7.65 1.05 3.54
C LEU A 186 -8.41 0.83 2.23
N ILE A 187 -8.86 1.90 1.57
CA ILE A 187 -9.60 1.84 0.31
C ILE A 187 -8.69 1.48 -0.87
N SER A 188 -7.55 2.17 -0.99
CA SER A 188 -6.63 2.00 -2.13
C SER A 188 -5.63 0.86 -1.94
N ASP A 189 -5.49 0.30 -0.73
CA ASP A 189 -4.48 -0.70 -0.36
C ASP A 189 -3.03 -0.31 -0.72
N GLY A 190 -2.78 0.99 -0.95
CA GLY A 190 -1.48 1.55 -1.36
C GLY A 190 -1.28 1.72 -2.87
N TYR A 191 -2.25 1.32 -3.69
CA TYR A 191 -2.18 1.51 -5.15
C TYR A 191 -2.13 2.99 -5.55
N PRO A 192 -1.43 3.31 -6.65
CA PRO A 192 -1.39 4.66 -7.18
C PRO A 192 -2.80 5.12 -7.56
N LEU A 193 -3.08 6.39 -7.28
CA LEU A 193 -4.38 7.02 -7.54
C LEU A 193 -4.32 8.03 -8.67
N ALA A 194 -3.12 8.38 -9.13
CA ALA A 194 -2.93 9.12 -10.36
C ALA A 194 -2.87 8.14 -11.53
N ALA A 195 -3.49 8.53 -12.65
CA ALA A 195 -3.29 7.83 -13.92
C ALA A 195 -1.83 8.01 -14.38
N PRO A 196 -1.24 7.01 -15.06
CA PRO A 196 0.01 7.22 -15.79
C PRO A 196 -0.19 8.32 -16.87
N PRO A 197 0.88 8.97 -17.34
CA PRO A 197 0.80 9.83 -18.52
C PRO A 197 0.30 9.03 -19.72
N ASP A 198 -0.43 9.68 -20.64
CA ASP A 198 -0.82 9.08 -21.91
C ASP A 198 0.45 8.73 -22.71
N GLU A 199 0.49 7.54 -23.30
CA GLU A 199 1.57 7.15 -24.20
C GLU A 199 1.39 7.91 -25.52
N ASP A 200 2.31 8.83 -25.83
CA ASP A 200 2.37 9.49 -27.14
C ASP A 200 2.78 8.46 -28.20
N SER A 201 1.78 7.81 -28.82
CA SER A 201 1.94 6.78 -29.86
C SER A 201 2.48 7.32 -31.20
N THR A 202 3.02 8.54 -31.24
CA THR A 202 3.54 9.21 -32.45
C THR A 202 5.07 9.28 -32.51
N SER A 203 5.79 8.58 -31.65
CA SER A 203 7.27 8.56 -31.63
C SER A 203 7.92 7.27 -32.13
N GLU A 204 7.11 6.32 -32.60
CA GLU A 204 7.56 5.11 -33.33
C GLU A 204 7.17 5.19 -34.82
N GLU A 205 7.62 6.21 -35.54
CA GLU A 205 7.70 6.22 -37.02
C GLU A 205 9.03 6.81 -37.51
#